data_AF-F3CG16-F1
#
_entry.id   AF-F3CG16-F1
#
_cell.length_a   1.000
_cell.length_b   1.000
_cell.length_c   1.000
_cell.angle_alpha   90.00
_cell.angle_beta   90.00
_cell.angle_gamma   90.00
#
_symmetry.space_group_name_H-M   'P 1'
#
loop_
_entity.id
_entity.type
_entity.pdbx_description
1 polymer ?
#
loop_
_entity_poly.entity_id
_entity_poly.type
_entity_poly.pdbx_seq_one_letter_code
_entity_poly.pdbx_strand_id
1 'polypeptide(L)'
;KTTVSDLARAIGFSKAYIYKFFESKQAIGEMICAHCLSEIEAEVSAAISQTDKPPEKLRRMFKSVVEASIRLFSQDRKLYEIATSAATE
;
A
#
# COMPACT_ATOMS: atom_id res chain seq x y z
N LYS A 1 12.16 -2.42 10.98
CA LYS A 1 12.32 -1.15 10.25
C LYS A 1 13.05 -1.41 8.93
N THR A 2 12.34 -1.36 7.82
CA THR A 2 12.90 -1.52 6.46
C THR A 2 13.68 -0.26 6.06
N THR A 3 14.88 -0.42 5.49
CA THR A 3 15.72 0.71 5.04
C THR A 3 15.73 0.86 3.52
N VAL A 4 16.13 2.04 3.03
CA VAL A 4 16.33 2.27 1.58
C VAL A 4 17.40 1.32 1.01
N SER A 5 18.40 0.94 1.81
CA SER A 5 19.40 -0.06 1.40
C SER A 5 18.78 -1.45 1.22
N ASP A 6 17.81 -1.83 2.07
CA ASP A 6 17.11 -3.11 1.94
C ASP A 6 16.21 -3.13 0.71
N LEU A 7 15.52 -2.02 0.43
CA LEU A 7 14.74 -1.84 -0.80
C LEU A 7 15.63 -1.98 -2.03
N ALA A 8 16.73 -1.23 -2.09
CA ALA A 8 17.67 -1.26 -3.22
C ALA A 8 18.23 -2.67 -3.46
N ARG A 9 18.63 -3.38 -2.38
CA ARG A 9 19.11 -4.76 -2.45
C ARG A 9 18.05 -5.72 -3.01
N ALA A 10 16.78 -5.56 -2.59
CA ALA A 10 15.70 -6.43 -3.03
C ALA A 10 15.42 -6.36 -4.55
N ILE A 11 15.71 -5.21 -5.17
CA ILE A 11 15.54 -4.98 -6.62
C ILE A 11 16.86 -4.93 -7.40
N GLY A 12 17.99 -5.33 -6.79
CA GLY A 12 19.29 -5.44 -7.48
C GLY A 12 19.97 -4.11 -7.79
N PHE A 13 19.60 -3.01 -7.11
CA PHE A 13 20.18 -1.68 -7.32
C PHE A 13 21.00 -1.20 -6.12
N SER A 14 21.83 -0.18 -6.36
CA SER A 14 22.53 0.51 -5.28
C SER A 14 21.62 1.54 -4.60
N LYS A 15 21.85 1.81 -3.31
CA LYS A 15 21.16 2.88 -2.58
C LYS A 15 21.26 4.24 -3.30
N ALA A 16 22.43 4.55 -3.85
CA ALA A 16 22.67 5.80 -4.60
C ALA A 16 21.85 5.89 -5.88
N TYR A 17 21.56 4.75 -6.53
CA TYR A 17 20.72 4.72 -7.73
C TYR A 17 19.27 5.10 -7.41
N ILE A 18 18.73 4.65 -6.27
CA ILE A 18 17.37 5.00 -5.82
C ILE A 18 17.20 6.51 -5.64
N TYR A 19 18.18 7.19 -5.03
CA TYR A 19 18.12 8.64 -4.82
C TYR A 19 18.21 9.48 -6.10
N LYS A 20 18.46 8.87 -7.27
CA LYS A 20 18.28 9.57 -8.55
C LYS A 20 16.81 9.81 -8.90
N PHE A 21 15.90 9.02 -8.33
CA PHE A 21 14.47 9.04 -8.61
C PHE A 21 13.63 9.60 -7.46
N PHE A 22 14.17 9.59 -6.25
CA PHE A 22 13.46 10.02 -5.05
C PHE A 22 14.30 10.99 -4.25
N GLU A 23 13.68 12.10 -3.85
CA GLU A 23 14.34 13.18 -3.11
C GLU A 23 14.68 12.78 -1.67
N SER A 24 13.92 11.85 -1.07
CA SER A 24 14.10 11.45 0.32
C SER A 24 13.58 10.03 0.59
N LYS A 25 13.93 9.48 1.77
CA LYS A 25 13.32 8.24 2.27
C LYS A 25 11.81 8.39 2.48
N GLN A 26 11.36 9.58 2.88
CA GLN A 26 9.95 9.88 3.09
C GLN A 26 9.19 9.85 1.76
N ALA A 27 9.72 10.46 0.70
CA ALA A 27 9.10 10.44 -0.63
C ALA A 27 8.91 9.00 -1.17
N ILE A 28 9.87 8.10 -0.90
CA ILE A 28 9.71 6.67 -1.21
C ILE A 28 8.57 6.06 -0.41
N GLY A 29 8.50 6.36 0.89
CA GLY A 29 7.46 5.87 1.80
C GLY A 29 6.06 6.35 1.41
N GLU A 30 5.91 7.62 1.08
CA GLU A 30 4.65 8.22 0.62
C GLU A 30 4.15 7.59 -0.68
N MET A 31 5.05 7.36 -1.64
CA MET A 31 4.70 6.67 -2.88
C MET A 31 4.25 5.22 -2.64
N ILE A 32 4.91 4.50 -1.74
CA ILE A 32 4.50 3.15 -1.34
C ILE A 32 3.14 3.19 -0.64
N CYS A 33 2.93 4.16 0.28
CA CYS A 33 1.66 4.34 0.97
C CYS A 33 0.52 4.62 0.00
N ALA A 34 0.72 5.54 -0.96
CA ALA A 34 -0.25 5.88 -1.99
C ALA A 34 -0.57 4.67 -2.88
N HIS A 35 0.43 3.86 -3.25
CA HIS A 35 0.23 2.63 -4.00
C HIS A 35 -0.63 1.63 -3.22
N CYS A 36 -0.28 1.34 -1.95
CA CYS A 36 -1.06 0.43 -1.12
C CYS A 36 -2.52 0.89 -0.95
N LEU A 37 -2.74 2.21 -0.77
CA LEU A 37 -4.09 2.76 -0.67
C LEU A 37 -4.86 2.60 -1.99
N SER A 38 -4.21 2.88 -3.13
CA SER A 38 -4.82 2.71 -4.46
C SER A 38 -5.21 1.27 -4.75
N GLU A 39 -4.44 0.28 -4.29
CA GLU A 39 -4.80 -1.14 -4.45
C GLU A 39 -6.02 -1.51 -3.62
N ILE A 40 -6.10 -1.03 -2.37
CA ILE A 40 -7.29 -1.22 -1.52
C ILE A 40 -8.52 -0.57 -2.17
N GLU A 41 -8.39 0.67 -2.66
CA GLU A 41 -9.47 1.38 -3.34
C GLU A 41 -9.95 0.65 -4.59
N ALA A 42 -9.03 0.11 -5.40
CA ALA A 42 -9.35 -0.67 -6.58
C ALA A 42 -10.11 -1.96 -6.24
N GLU A 43 -9.67 -2.70 -5.21
CA GLU A 43 -10.35 -3.92 -4.75
C GLU A 43 -11.77 -3.62 -4.24
N VAL A 44 -11.92 -2.55 -3.46
CA VAL A 44 -13.22 -2.09 -2.94
C VAL A 44 -14.15 -1.65 -4.06
N SER A 45 -13.65 -0.86 -5.01
CA SER A 45 -14.42 -0.42 -6.17
C SER A 45 -14.91 -1.61 -7.00
N ALA A 46 -14.03 -2.59 -7.25
CA ALA A 46 -14.39 -3.82 -7.95
C ALA A 46 -15.47 -4.60 -7.19
N ALA A 47 -15.37 -4.74 -5.87
CA ALA A 47 -16.37 -5.44 -5.06
C ALA A 47 -17.74 -4.74 -5.06
N ILE A 48 -17.76 -3.41 -4.97
CA ILE A 48 -18.98 -2.60 -5.01
C ILE A 48 -19.66 -2.70 -6.38
N SER A 49 -18.88 -2.75 -7.47
CA SER A 49 -19.40 -2.81 -8.84
C SER A 49 -20.17 -4.10 -9.18
N GLN A 50 -20.04 -5.15 -8.36
CA GLN A 50 -20.70 -6.44 -8.56
C GLN A 50 -22.19 -6.45 -8.15
N THR A 51 -22.75 -5.34 -7.68
CA THR A 51 -24.16 -5.26 -7.25
C THR A 51 -24.71 -3.84 -7.43
N ASP A 52 -25.98 -3.73 -7.77
CA ASP A 52 -26.68 -2.43 -7.86
C ASP A 52 -27.52 -2.10 -6.62
N LYS A 53 -27.64 -3.03 -5.65
CA LYS A 53 -28.46 -2.83 -4.45
C LYS A 53 -27.72 -1.95 -3.43
N PRO A 54 -28.23 -0.77 -3.05
CA PRO A 54 -27.50 0.15 -2.16
C PRO A 54 -27.07 -0.45 -0.82
N PRO A 55 -27.92 -1.22 -0.09
CA PRO A 55 -27.49 -1.85 1.16
C PRO A 55 -26.36 -2.86 0.96
N GLU A 56 -26.34 -3.53 -0.19
CA GLU A 56 -25.34 -4.54 -0.51
C GLU A 56 -24.00 -3.92 -0.94
N LYS A 57 -24.03 -2.77 -1.62
CA LYS A 57 -22.84 -1.96 -1.89
C LYS A 57 -22.13 -1.61 -0.58
N LEU A 58 -22.87 -1.16 0.43
CA LEU A 58 -22.30 -0.81 1.74
C LEU A 58 -21.66 -2.02 2.44
N ARG A 59 -22.35 -3.18 2.45
CA ARG A 59 -21.80 -4.41 3.03
C ARG A 59 -20.51 -4.85 2.35
N ARG A 60 -20.50 -4.84 1.01
CA ARG A 60 -19.31 -5.22 0.21
C ARG A 60 -18.16 -4.26 0.41
N MET A 61 -18.44 -2.95 0.47
CA MET A 61 -17.42 -1.94 0.78
C MET A 61 -16.72 -2.25 2.11
N PHE A 62 -17.47 -2.41 3.21
CA PHE A 62 -16.87 -2.70 4.52
C PHE A 62 -16.12 -4.04 4.52
N LYS A 63 -16.70 -5.08 3.93
CA LYS A 63 -16.06 -6.39 3.85
C LYS A 63 -14.73 -6.32 3.10
N SER A 64 -14.72 -5.72 1.90
CA SER A 64 -13.53 -5.65 1.05
C SER A 64 -12.45 -4.76 1.62
N VAL A 65 -12.80 -3.62 2.25
CA VAL A 65 -11.82 -2.79 2.97
C VAL A 65 -11.10 -3.60 4.06
N VAL A 66 -11.86 -4.35 4.88
CA VAL A 66 -11.28 -5.15 5.96
C VAL A 66 -10.43 -6.29 5.42
N GLU A 67 -10.90 -7.02 4.42
CA GLU A 67 -10.16 -8.12 3.78
C GLU A 67 -8.85 -7.64 3.15
N ALA A 68 -8.89 -6.55 2.39
CA ALA A 68 -7.70 -5.94 1.78
C ALA A 68 -6.71 -5.42 2.84
N SER A 69 -7.22 -4.79 3.90
CA SER A 69 -6.39 -4.31 5.01
C SER A 69 -5.69 -5.45 5.76
N ILE A 70 -6.40 -6.55 6.02
CA ILE A 70 -5.83 -7.75 6.66
C ILE A 70 -4.78 -8.37 5.74
N ARG A 71 -5.02 -8.43 4.42
CA ARG A 71 -4.05 -8.94 3.44
C ARG A 71 -2.75 -8.13 3.47
N LEU A 72 -2.86 -6.79 3.38
CA LEU A 72 -1.71 -5.89 3.46
C LEU A 72 -0.95 -6.05 4.79
N PHE A 73 -1.66 -6.15 5.91
CA PHE A 73 -1.06 -6.33 7.24
C PHE A 73 -0.34 -7.68 7.40
N SER A 74 -0.94 -8.77 6.90
CA SER A 74 -0.49 -10.14 7.18
C SER A 74 0.47 -10.70 6.15
N GLN A 75 0.19 -10.47 4.86
CA GLN A 75 0.96 -11.03 3.74
C GLN A 75 2.06 -10.07 3.30
N ASP A 76 1.74 -8.77 3.26
CA ASP A 76 2.64 -7.71 2.78
C ASP A 76 3.20 -6.86 3.91
N ARG A 77 3.53 -7.50 5.04
CA ARG A 77 3.93 -6.85 6.30
C ARG A 77 5.00 -5.77 6.15
N LYS A 78 5.99 -5.97 5.27
CA LYS A 78 7.05 -4.97 5.02
C LYS A 78 6.52 -3.71 4.34
N LEU A 79 5.57 -3.85 3.42
CA LEU A 79 4.91 -2.71 2.77
C LEU A 79 4.01 -2.00 3.77
N TYR A 80 3.24 -2.75 4.58
CA TYR A 80 2.46 -2.19 5.67
C TYR A 80 3.30 -1.38 6.66
N GLU A 81 4.45 -1.91 7.11
CA GLU A 81 5.37 -1.20 8.00
C GLU A 81 5.92 0.10 7.38
N ILE A 82 6.16 0.13 6.06
CA ILE A 82 6.61 1.35 5.38
C ILE A 82 5.46 2.35 5.24
N ALA A 83 4.30 1.92 4.78
CA ALA A 83 3.14 2.77 4.58
C ALA A 83 2.68 3.41 5.88
N THR A 84 2.60 2.64 6.97
CA THR A 84 2.27 3.16 8.30
C THR A 84 3.29 4.16 8.81
N SER A 85 4.59 3.88 8.67
CA SER A 85 5.65 4.82 9.06
C SER A 85 5.56 6.14 8.27
N ALA A 86 5.33 6.07 6.96
CA ALA A 86 5.25 7.25 6.10
C ALA A 86 3.99 8.09 6.36
N ALA A 87 2.86 7.45 6.73
CA ALA A 87 1.62 8.15 7.07
C ALA A 87 1.66 8.87 8.42
N THR A 88 2.63 8.54 9.28
CA THR A 88 2.79 9.13 10.64
C THR A 88 3.97 10.09 10.77
N GLU A 89 4.92 10.06 9.83
CA GLU A 89 6.05 11.00 9.73
C GLU A 89 5.60 12.29 9.02
#